data_AF-A0A927U5U2-F1
#
_entry.id   AF-A0A927U5U2-F1
#
_cell.length_a   1.000
_cell.length_b   1.000
_cell.length_c   1.000
_cell.angle_alpha   90.00
_cell.angle_beta   90.00
_cell.angle_gamma   90.00
#
_symmetry.space_group_name_H-M   'P 1'
#
loop_
_entity.id
_entity.type
_entity.pdbx_description
1 polymer ?
#
loop_
_entity_poly.entity_id
_entity_poly.type
_entity_poly.pdbx_seq_one_letter_code
_entity_poly.pdbx_strand_id
1 'polypeptide(L)' 'MTIKEMRQLLGLSQVKFGQKYNIPVRTVQHWEDGDRKCPDYVLLLLERCVLEDAENERTESR' A
#
# COMPACT_ATOMS: atom_id res chain seq x y z
N MET A 1 2.49 -8.79 -4.69
CA MET A 1 1.16 -8.13 -4.76
C MET A 1 1.26 -6.85 -5.59
N THR A 2 0.15 -6.35 -6.13
CA THR A 2 0.05 -5.00 -6.72
C THR A 2 -0.23 -3.96 -5.63
N ILE A 3 0.02 -2.67 -5.92
CA ILE A 3 -0.29 -1.56 -5.00
C ILE A 3 -1.79 -1.53 -4.64
N LYS A 4 -2.66 -1.83 -5.60
CA LYS A 4 -4.12 -1.90 -5.39
C LYS A 4 -4.51 -3.01 -4.42
N GLU A 5 -3.93 -4.20 -4.57
CA GLU A 5 -4.16 -5.34 -3.68
C GLU A 5 -3.70 -5.02 -2.25
N MET A 6 -2.50 -4.44 -2.11
CA MET A 6 -1.96 -4.00 -0.81
C MET A 6 -2.87 -3.00 -0.11
N ARG A 7 -3.35 -2.00 -0.85
CA ARG A 7 -4.28 -1.01 -0.31
C ARG A 7 -5.62 -1.62 0.12
N GLN A 8 -6.15 -2.53 -0.69
CA GLN A 8 -7.41 -3.22 -0.40
C GLN A 8 -7.29 -4.14 0.82
N LEU A 9 -6.13 -4.78 1.01
CA LEU A 9 -5.87 -5.62 2.19
C LEU A 9 -6.04 -4.82 3.50
N LEU A 10 -5.59 -3.57 3.51
CA LEU A 10 -5.72 -2.65 4.64
C LEU A 10 -7.06 -1.90 4.67
N GLY A 11 -7.95 -2.13 3.70
CA GLY A 11 -9.24 -1.42 3.62
C GLY A 11 -9.11 0.10 3.42
N LEU A 12 -7.99 0.59 2.86
CA LEU A 12 -7.71 2.02 2.76
C LEU A 12 -8.15 2.63 1.42
N SER A 13 -8.48 3.92 1.44
CA SER A 13 -8.58 4.73 0.22
C SER A 13 -7.18 5.07 -0.31
N GLN A 14 -7.05 5.47 -1.59
CA GLN A 14 -5.76 5.87 -2.17
C GLN A 14 -5.10 7.01 -1.37
N VAL A 15 -5.91 7.94 -0.86
CA VAL A 15 -5.45 9.05 -0.02
C VAL A 15 -4.87 8.55 1.30
N LYS A 16 -5.61 7.68 2.02
CA LYS A 16 -5.16 7.13 3.29
C LYS A 16 -3.91 6.24 3.13
N PHE A 17 -3.85 5.46 2.05
CA PHE A 17 -2.68 4.64 1.74
C PHE A 17 -1.44 5.48 1.49
N GLY A 18 -1.56 6.54 0.67
CA GLY A 18 -0.47 7.49 0.45
C GLY A 18 -0.01 8.17 1.73
N GLN A 19 -0.94 8.59 2.60
CA GLN A 19 -0.60 9.17 3.90
C GLN A 19 0.12 8.19 4.82
N LYS A 20 -0.34 6.93 4.92
CA LYS A 20 0.25 5.89 5.79
C LYS A 20 1.71 5.60 5.43
N TYR A 21 2.03 5.50 4.14
CA TYR A 21 3.39 5.18 3.67
C TYR A 21 4.20 6.41 3.23
N ASN A 22 3.67 7.62 3.46
CA ASN A 22 4.29 8.87 3.04
C ASN A 22 4.60 8.94 1.52
N ILE A 23 3.67 8.44 0.72
CA ILE A 23 3.72 8.41 -0.74
C ILE A 23 2.70 9.41 -1.29
N PRO A 24 3.08 10.30 -2.23
CA PRO A 24 2.13 11.19 -2.85
C PRO A 24 0.95 10.41 -3.47
N VAL A 25 -0.28 10.83 -3.20
CA VAL A 25 -1.50 10.16 -3.70
C VAL A 25 -1.47 9.98 -5.22
N ARG A 26 -0.94 10.97 -5.94
CA ARG A 26 -0.79 10.92 -7.39
C ARG A 26 0.14 9.78 -7.83
N THR A 27 1.19 9.49 -7.07
CA THR A 27 2.09 8.36 -7.34
C THR A 27 1.37 7.02 -7.15
N VAL A 28 0.56 6.89 -6.09
CA VAL A 28 -0.28 5.71 -5.87
C VAL A 28 -1.25 5.50 -7.04
N GLN A 29 -1.90 6.57 -7.51
CA GLN A 29 -2.78 6.53 -8.69
C GLN A 29 -2.03 6.07 -9.94
N HIS A 30 -0.89 6.69 -10.27
CA HIS A 30 -0.10 6.28 -11.44
C HIS A 30 0.36 4.82 -11.38
N TRP A 31 0.66 4.29 -10.19
CA TRP A 31 1.02 2.88 -10.02
C TRP A 31 -0.19 1.94 -10.16
N GLU A 32 -1.37 2.33 -9.65
CA GLU A 32 -2.60 1.54 -9.80
C GLU A 32 -3.17 1.56 -11.22
N ASP A 33 -3.05 2.68 -11.92
CA ASP A 33 -3.53 2.87 -13.29
C ASP A 33 -2.56 2.30 -14.34
N GLY A 34 -1.36 1.87 -13.91
CA GLY A 34 -0.33 1.31 -14.79
C GLY A 34 0.44 2.34 -15.63
N ASP A 35 0.15 3.64 -15.46
CA ASP A 35 0.85 4.75 -16.13
C ASP A 35 2.34 4.81 -15.73
N ARG A 36 2.67 4.40 -14.50
CA ARG A 36 4.06 4.22 -14.06
C ARG A 36 4.24 2.89 -13.36
N LYS A 37 5.30 2.16 -13.70
CA LYS A 37 5.70 0.98 -12.94
C LYS A 37 6.30 1.40 -11.61
N CYS A 38 5.76 0.89 -10.51
CA CYS A 38 6.40 1.00 -9.19
C CYS A 38 7.77 0.32 -9.23
N PRO A 39 8.86 0.97 -8.76
CA PRO A 39 10.17 0.32 -8.71
C PRO A 39 10.10 -0.97 -7.89
N ASP A 40 10.75 -2.05 -8.38
CA ASP A 40 10.59 -3.38 -7.79
C ASP A 40 11.04 -3.43 -6.30
N TYR A 41 12.06 -2.66 -5.93
CA TYR A 41 12.51 -2.55 -4.53
C TYR A 41 11.47 -1.86 -3.64
N VAL A 42 10.75 -0.84 -4.16
CA VAL A 42 9.69 -0.16 -3.41
C VAL A 42 8.52 -1.10 -3.21
N LEU A 43 8.17 -1.88 -4.25
CA LEU A 43 7.11 -2.86 -4.18
C LEU A 43 7.37 -3.92 -3.11
N LEU A 44 8.60 -4.46 -3.07
CA LEU A 44 9.01 -5.46 -2.07
C LEU A 44 8.98 -4.91 -0.63
N LEU A 45 9.42 -3.66 -0.44
CA LEU A 45 9.39 -3.02 0.88
C LEU A 45 7.94 -2.73 1.31
N LEU A 46 7.13 -2.19 0.41
CA LEU A 46 5.70 -1.93 0.69
C LEU A 46 4.95 -3.20 1.00
N GLU A 47 5.19 -4.29 0.28
CA GLU A 47 4.56 -5.58 0.53
C GLU A 47 4.81 -6.06 1.96
N ARG A 48 6.05 -5.98 2.44
CA ARG A 48 6.42 -6.36 3.81
C ARG A 48 5.71 -5.48 4.84
N CYS A 49 5.79 -4.16 4.69
CA CYS A 49 5.16 -3.22 5.62
C CYS A 49 3.63 -3.40 5.68
N VAL A 50 2.99 -3.62 4.52
CA VAL A 50 1.55 -3.83 4.43
C VAL A 50 1.12 -5.12 5.14
N LEU A 51 1.89 -6.20 5.01
CA LEU A 51 1.58 -7.46 5.69
C LEU A 51 1.75 -7.31 7.22
N GLU A 52 2.84 -6.68 7.67
CA GLU A 52 3.08 -6.39 9.09
C GLU A 52 1.95 -5.53 9.67
N ASP A 53 1.55 -4.46 8.98
CA ASP A 53 0.45 -3.60 9.40
C ASP A 53 -0.90 -4.34 9.47
N ALA A 54 -1.18 -5.22 8.49
CA ALA A 54 -2.40 -6.02 8.47
C ALA A 54 -2.44 -7.05 9.63
N GLU A 55 -1.30 -7.58 10.04
CA GLU A 55 -1.18 -8.48 11.19
C GLU A 55 -1.33 -7.74 12.52
N ASN A 56 -0.74 -6.55 12.64
CA ASN A 56 -0.87 -5.70 13.81
C ASN A 56 -2.33 -5.29 14.05
N GLU A 57 -3.05 -4.83 13.02
CA GLU A 57 -4.46 -4.45 13.13
C GLU A 57 -5.37 -5.64 13.56
N ARG A 58 -5.02 -6.88 13.17
CA ARG A 58 -5.72 -8.09 13.60
C ARG A 58 -5.43 -8.47 15.05
N THR A 59 -4.22 -8.20 15.51
CA THR A 59 -3.79 -8.51 16.88
C THR A 59 -4.38 -7.52 17.88
N GLU A 60 -4.46 -6.25 17.51
CA GLU A 60 -5.06 -5.19 18.34
C GLU A 60 -6.59 -5.27 18.43
N SER A 61 -7.24 -5.94 17.48
CA SER A 61 -8.70 -6.14 17.47
C SER A 61 -9.17 -7.35 18.31
N ARG A 62 -8.28 -7.96 19.10
CA ARG A 62 -8.51 -9.22 19.83
C ARG A 62 -8.50 -8.99 21.35
#